data_AF-A0A9D2WNV1-F1
#
_entry.id   AF-A0A9D2WNV1-F1
#
_cell.length_a   1.000
_cell.length_b   1.000
_cell.length_c   1.000
_cell.angle_alpha   90.00
_cell.angle_beta   90.00
_cell.angle_gamma   90.00
#
_symmetry.space_group_name_H-M   'P 1'
#
loop_
_entity.id
_entity.type
_entity.pdbx_description
1 polymer ?
#
loop_
_entity_poly.entity_id
_entity_poly.type
_entity_poly.pdbx_seq_one_letter_code
_entity_poly.pdbx_strand_id
1 'polypeptide(L)' 'MAQANQDIRGSVKKAGLYLWQVADKYGLVDSNFSRLLRKELPADKKERIFKIIDELKKEAAGNE' A
#
# COMPACT_ATOMS: atom_id res chain seq x y z
N MET A 1 -10.79 8.93 -15.17
CA MET A 1 -10.93 9.35 -13.76
C MET A 1 -9.55 9.34 -13.13
N ALA A 2 -9.05 10.49 -12.68
CA ALA A 2 -7.73 10.58 -12.07
C ALA A 2 -7.69 9.72 -10.80
N GLN A 3 -6.98 8.60 -10.85
CA GLN A 3 -6.88 7.71 -9.70
C GLN A 3 -5.96 8.38 -8.68
N ALA A 4 -6.52 8.85 -7.57
CA ALA A 4 -5.72 9.32 -6.45
C ALA A 4 -4.79 8.21 -5.94
N ASN A 5 -3.63 8.59 -5.39
CA ASN A 5 -2.66 7.67 -4.78
C ASN A 5 -2.07 6.62 -5.74
N GLN A 6 -1.84 6.98 -7.00
CA GLN A 6 -1.11 6.12 -7.94
C GLN A 6 0.28 5.77 -7.43
N ASP A 7 0.92 6.65 -6.66
CA ASP A 7 2.24 6.45 -6.07
C ASP A 7 2.28 5.17 -5.22
N ILE A 8 1.25 4.99 -4.36
CA ILE A 8 1.11 3.81 -3.50
C ILE A 8 0.99 2.56 -4.35
N ARG A 9 0.09 2.58 -5.35
CA ARG A 9 -0.13 1.43 -6.25
C ARG A 9 1.13 1.09 -7.04
N GLY A 10 1.86 2.12 -7.47
CA GLY A 10 3.14 2.00 -8.16
C GLY A 10 4.19 1.34 -7.27
N SER A 11 4.34 1.78 -6.02
CA SER A 11 5.30 1.20 -5.09
C SER A 11 4.97 -0.23 -4.70
N VAL A 12 3.69 -0.55 -4.47
CA VAL A 12 3.22 -1.93 -4.24
C VAL A 12 3.57 -2.83 -5.41
N LYS A 13 3.23 -2.40 -6.63
CA LYS A 13 3.53 -3.17 -7.85
C LYS A 13 5.03 -3.31 -8.10
N LYS A 14 5.82 -2.25 -7.87
CA LYS A 14 7.29 -2.27 -7.97
C LYS A 14 7.93 -3.21 -6.95
N ALA A 15 7.32 -3.34 -5.78
CA ALA A 15 7.75 -4.28 -4.75
C ALA A 15 7.31 -5.73 -5.03
N GLY A 16 6.51 -5.98 -6.08
CA GLY A 16 5.95 -7.31 -6.34
C GLY A 16 4.87 -7.71 -5.34
N LEU A 17 4.34 -6.76 -4.58
CA LEU A 17 3.32 -6.98 -3.56
C LEU A 17 1.93 -6.74 -4.11
N TYR A 18 0.93 -7.19 -3.36
CA TYR A 18 -0.48 -6.91 -3.60
C TYR A 18 -1.04 -5.87 -2.62
N LEU A 19 -2.04 -5.10 -3.08
CA LEU A 19 -2.70 -4.10 -2.25
C LEU A 19 -3.34 -4.70 -0.98
N TRP A 20 -3.84 -5.93 -1.09
CA TRP A 20 -4.43 -6.64 0.04
C TRP A 20 -3.41 -6.98 1.13
N GLN A 21 -2.13 -7.24 0.79
CA GLN A 21 -1.08 -7.50 1.80
C GLN A 21 -0.77 -6.25 2.61
N VAL A 22 -0.72 -5.10 1.92
CA VAL A 22 -0.53 -3.81 2.57
C VAL A 22 -1.73 -3.47 3.45
N ALA A 23 -2.95 -3.75 2.98
CA ALA A 23 -4.17 -3.56 3.75
C ALA A 23 -4.15 -4.43 5.03
N ASP A 24 -3.77 -5.70 4.90
CA ASP A 24 -3.69 -6.66 6.00
C ASP A 24 -2.72 -6.20 7.10
N LYS A 25 -1.47 -5.84 6.73
CA LYS A 25 -0.50 -5.24 7.67
C LYS A 25 -0.95 -3.89 8.24
N TYR A 26 -1.71 -3.11 7.48
CA TYR A 26 -2.27 -1.84 7.96
C TYR A 26 -3.41 -2.08 8.97
N GLY A 27 -3.95 -3.30 9.08
CA GLY A 27 -5.11 -3.64 9.90
C GLY A 27 -6.44 -3.25 9.24
N LEU A 28 -6.47 -3.15 7.91
CA LEU A 28 -7.67 -2.87 7.13
C LEU A 28 -7.98 -4.00 6.16
N VAL A 29 -9.26 -4.16 5.87
CA VAL A 29 -9.72 -5.04 4.80
C VAL A 29 -9.43 -4.38 3.44
N ASP A 30 -9.06 -5.18 2.42
CA ASP A 30 -8.80 -4.72 1.04
C ASP A 30 -9.88 -3.75 0.53
N SER A 31 -11.16 -4.04 0.76
CA SER A 31 -12.27 -3.19 0.31
C SER A 31 -12.23 -1.78 0.93
N ASN A 32 -11.83 -1.68 2.20
CA ASN A 32 -11.65 -0.39 2.87
C ASN A 32 -10.42 0.34 2.35
N PHE A 33 -9.32 -0.38 2.16
CA PHE A 33 -8.08 0.18 1.62
C PHE A 33 -8.26 0.70 0.18
N SER A 34 -8.91 -0.08 -0.68
CA SER A 34 -9.29 0.31 -2.04
C SER A 34 -10.18 1.54 -2.07
N ARG A 35 -11.09 1.70 -1.10
CA ARG A 35 -11.94 2.90 -0.97
C ARG A 35 -11.17 4.09 -0.43
N LEU A 36 -10.23 3.87 0.49
CA LEU A 36 -9.33 4.86 1.06
C LEU A 36 -8.44 5.48 -0.02
N LEU A 37 -7.87 4.66 -0.90
CA LEU A 37 -7.02 5.09 -2.02
C LEU A 37 -7.77 5.89 -3.10
N ARG A 38 -9.10 5.86 -3.15
CA ARG A 38 -9.87 6.69 -4.09
C ARG A 38 -9.98 8.16 -3.65
N LYS A 39 -9.70 8.46 -2.38
CA LYS A 39 -9.71 9.81 -1.83
C LYS A 39 -8.28 10.32 -1.65
N GLU A 40 -8.09 11.63 -1.68
CA GLU A 40 -6.79 12.21 -1.36
C GLU A 40 -6.46 11.91 0.10
N LEU A 41 -5.33 11.23 0.32
CA LEU A 41 -4.86 10.87 1.65
C LEU A 41 -3.87 11.93 2.15
N PRO A 42 -3.95 12.33 3.42
CA PRO A 42 -2.95 13.20 4.01
C PRO A 42 -1.58 12.51 3.99
N ALA A 43 -0.52 13.31 3.96
CA ALA A 43 0.86 12.84 3.87
C ALA A 43 1.21 11.81 4.97
N ASP A 44 0.72 12.02 6.19
CA ASP A 44 0.90 11.12 7.34
C ASP A 44 0.43 9.68 7.04
N LYS A 45 -0.79 9.54 6.48
CA LYS A 45 -1.33 8.22 6.11
C LYS A 45 -0.56 7.61 4.95
N LYS A 46 -0.17 8.42 3.95
CA LYS A 46 0.67 7.97 2.83
C LYS A 46 1.98 7.39 3.36
N GLU A 47 2.67 8.11 4.25
CA GLU A 47 3.96 7.70 4.79
C GLU A 47 3.85 6.37 5.56
N ARG A 48 2.80 6.20 6.36
CA ARG A 48 2.54 4.95 7.07
C ARG A 48 2.34 3.78 6.11
N ILE A 49 1.60 3.99 5.01
CA ILE A 49 1.42 2.99 3.96
C ILE A 49 2.75 2.66 3.27
N PHE A 50 3.58 3.67 2.95
CA PHE A 50 4.90 3.45 2.36
C PHE A 50 5.83 2.66 3.29
N LYS A 51 5.81 2.93 4.60
CA LYS A 51 6.57 2.13 5.58
C LYS A 51 6.16 0.67 5.55
N ILE A 52 4.86 0.38 5.57
CA ILE A 52 4.33 -0.99 5.48
C ILE A 52 4.74 -1.67 4.16
N ILE A 53 4.71 -0.94 3.04
CA ILE A 53 5.16 -1.47 1.75
C ILE A 53 6.66 -1.82 1.80
N ASP A 54 7.49 -0.97 2.39
CA ASP A 54 8.93 -1.24 2.54
C ASP A 54 9.19 -2.46 3.43
N GLU A 55 8.47 -2.59 4.54
CA GLU A 55 8.57 -3.75 5.42
C GLU A 55 8.14 -5.03 4.71
N LEU A 56 6.98 -5.03 4.05
CA LEU A 56 6.50 -6.16 3.26
C LEU A 56 7.45 -6.50 2.11
N LYS A 57 8.07 -5.49 1.49
CA LYS A 57 9.04 -5.70 0.41
C LYS A 57 10.28 -6.42 0.94
N LYS A 58 10.78 -6.03 2.11
CA LYS A 58 11.90 -6.71 2.78
C LYS A 58 11.53 -8.13 3.18
N GLU A 59 10.33 -8.33 3.73
CA GLU A 59 9.80 -9.64 4.12
C GLU A 59 9.66 -10.58 2.90
N ALA A 60 9.17 -10.05 1.77
CA ALA A 60 9.03 -10.81 0.52
C ALA A 60 10.38 -11.07 -0.18
N ALA A 61 11.33 -10.13 -0.12
CA ALA A 61 12.66 -10.28 -0.74
C ALA A 61 13.63 -11.15 0.08
N GLY A 62 13.42 -11.30 1.38
CA GLY A 62 14.25 -12.12 2.27
C GLY A 62 13.79 -13.57 2.43
N ASN A 63 12.75 -13.99 1.71
CA ASN A 63 12.19 -15.35 1.78
C ASN A 63 12.57 -16.22 0.56
N GLU A 64 13.78 -16.03 0.01
CA GLU A 64 14.37 -16.87 -1.04
C GLU A 64 15.64 -17.56 -0.54
#